data_AF-A0A143PH67-F1
#
_entry.id   AF-A0A143PH67-F1
#
_cell.length_a   1.000
_cell.length_b   1.000
_cell.length_c   1.000
_cell.angle_alpha   90.00
_cell.angle_beta   90.00
_cell.angle_gamma   90.00
#
_symmetry.space_group_name_H-M   'P 1'
#
loop_
_entity.id
_entity.type
_entity.pdbx_description
1 polymer ?
#
loop_
_entity_poly.entity_id
_entity_poly.type
_entity_poly.pdbx_seq_one_letter_code
_entity_poly.pdbx_strand_id
1 'polypeptide(L)'
;MPCDRVTRRGFLAGSACGMFSLATLRLPAELSALPVLEVEAQVSGNERRYPLPTADGATVDRASQVILVRYAGHVYAMSLVCPHENAAVRWLAQDGRFQCSKHTSRYTPDGTFTSGRATRNMDRFPLHRDGAQIVVTIDRVYQSDKDPDGWNAATVNA
;
A
#
# COMPACT_ATOMS: atom_id res chain seq x y z
N MET A 1 -18.86 -36.98 -54.41
CA MET A 1 -17.83 -37.88 -53.84
C MET A 1 -17.51 -37.45 -52.43
N PRO A 2 -18.02 -38.12 -51.39
CA PRO A 2 -17.57 -37.95 -50.01
C PRO A 2 -16.74 -39.16 -49.52
N CYS A 3 -15.64 -38.82 -48.86
CA CYS A 3 -15.05 -39.38 -47.64
C CYS A 3 -15.39 -40.83 -47.24
N ASP A 4 -14.35 -41.68 -47.09
CA ASP A 4 -14.35 -42.73 -46.08
C ASP A 4 -12.99 -42.92 -45.40
N ARG A 5 -13.07 -43.34 -44.13
CA ARG A 5 -12.08 -43.22 -43.05
C ARG A 5 -10.98 -44.27 -43.10
N VAL A 6 -9.72 -43.86 -42.90
CA VAL A 6 -8.65 -44.76 -42.44
C VAL A 6 -8.40 -44.54 -40.95
N THR A 7 -8.30 -45.67 -40.24
CA THR A 7 -8.55 -45.90 -38.83
C THR A 7 -7.34 -45.69 -37.91
N ARG A 8 -7.65 -45.43 -36.63
CA ARG A 8 -6.76 -45.04 -35.51
C ARG A 8 -6.00 -46.20 -34.84
N ARG A 9 -5.32 -47.07 -35.59
CA ARG A 9 -4.56 -48.18 -34.99
C ARG A 9 -3.23 -48.40 -35.70
N GLY A 10 -2.14 -47.89 -35.13
CA GLY A 10 -0.81 -48.25 -35.60
C GLY A 10 0.35 -47.32 -35.26
N PHE A 11 0.34 -46.62 -34.12
CA PHE A 11 1.51 -45.83 -33.70
C PHE A 11 1.80 -45.96 -32.20
N LEU A 12 1.93 -47.20 -31.74
CA LEU A 12 2.65 -47.52 -30.51
C LEU A 12 3.69 -48.60 -30.84
N ALA A 13 4.85 -48.16 -31.30
CA ALA A 13 6.09 -48.93 -31.25
C ALA A 13 7.27 -47.95 -31.34
N GLY A 14 7.85 -47.60 -30.19
CA GLY A 14 8.99 -46.68 -30.11
C GLY A 14 9.32 -46.33 -28.66
N SER A 15 9.95 -47.27 -27.97
CA SER A 15 10.43 -47.16 -26.58
C SER A 15 11.47 -46.05 -26.40
N ALA A 16 11.47 -45.38 -25.23
CA ALA A 16 12.58 -45.33 -24.26
C ALA A 16 12.70 -43.97 -23.51
N CYS A 17 12.72 -44.07 -22.18
CA CYS A 17 13.31 -43.16 -21.19
C CYS A 17 13.18 -41.63 -21.40
N GLY A 18 12.00 -41.08 -21.09
CA GLY A 18 11.90 -39.68 -20.69
C GLY A 18 12.27 -39.54 -19.21
N MET A 19 13.45 -39.00 -18.90
CA MET A 19 13.76 -38.56 -17.54
C MET A 19 12.77 -37.45 -17.14
N PHE A 20 11.99 -37.68 -16.08
CA PHE A 20 11.24 -36.62 -15.42
C PHE A 20 12.24 -35.69 -14.73
N SER A 21 12.68 -34.66 -15.43
CA SER A 21 13.32 -33.51 -14.79
C SER A 21 12.24 -32.78 -13.98
N LEU A 22 12.15 -33.06 -12.67
CA LEU A 22 11.52 -32.12 -11.75
C LEU A 22 12.38 -30.86 -11.77
N ALA A 23 12.05 -29.92 -12.66
CA ALA A 23 12.50 -28.55 -12.51
C ALA A 23 11.88 -28.05 -11.20
N THR A 24 12.67 -28.03 -10.13
CA THR A 24 12.31 -27.31 -8.92
C THR A 24 12.24 -25.85 -9.33
N LEU A 25 11.03 -25.36 -9.63
CA LEU A 25 10.77 -23.94 -9.77
C LEU A 25 11.23 -23.32 -8.45
N ARG A 26 12.42 -22.72 -8.46
CA ARG A 26 12.81 -21.83 -7.37
C ARG A 26 11.93 -20.61 -7.52
N LEU A 27 10.91 -20.49 -6.67
CA LEU A 27 10.24 -19.22 -6.47
C LEU A 27 11.34 -18.23 -6.07
N PRO A 28 11.56 -17.15 -6.83
CA PRO A 28 12.46 -16.11 -6.38
C PRO A 28 11.97 -15.58 -5.04
N ALA A 29 12.92 -15.33 -4.15
CA ALA A 29 12.68 -14.87 -2.79
C ALA A 29 11.74 -13.66 -2.76
N GLU A 30 10.70 -13.78 -1.91
CA GLU A 30 9.91 -12.73 -1.25
C GLU A 30 9.90 -11.38 -1.97
N LEU A 31 8.92 -11.20 -2.87
CA LEU A 31 8.50 -9.87 -3.27
C LEU A 31 7.78 -9.22 -2.07
N SER A 32 8.54 -8.61 -1.16
CA SER A 32 8.02 -7.96 0.06
C SER A 32 7.29 -6.65 -0.27
N ALA A 33 6.19 -6.74 -1.00
CA ALA A 33 5.30 -5.61 -1.22
C ALA A 33 4.53 -5.33 0.06
N LEU A 34 4.46 -4.05 0.45
CA LEU A 34 3.64 -3.62 1.58
C LEU A 34 2.17 -3.61 1.14
N PRO A 35 1.31 -4.50 1.68
CA PRO A 35 -0.05 -4.70 1.18
C PRO A 35 -0.91 -3.43 1.32
N VAL A 36 -1.93 -3.31 0.46
CA VAL A 36 -2.95 -2.26 0.52
C VAL A 36 -4.28 -2.88 0.90
N LEU A 37 -4.88 -2.38 1.98
CA LEU A 37 -6.26 -2.67 2.34
C LEU A 37 -7.12 -1.42 2.07
N GLU A 38 -8.23 -1.57 1.35
CA GLU A 38 -9.23 -0.50 1.22
C GLU A 38 -10.29 -0.66 2.32
N VAL A 39 -10.61 0.42 3.04
CA VAL A 39 -11.60 0.41 4.12
C VAL A 39 -12.44 1.69 4.12
N GLU A 40 -13.59 1.63 4.78
CA GLU A 40 -14.32 2.80 5.26
C GLU A 40 -14.24 2.84 6.79
N ALA A 41 -13.87 3.98 7.36
CA ALA A 41 -13.75 4.10 8.81
C ALA A 41 -15.12 4.07 9.52
N GLN A 42 -15.15 3.64 10.78
CA GLN A 42 -16.27 4.01 11.64
C GLN A 42 -16.19 5.51 11.94
N VAL A 43 -17.29 6.23 11.65
CA VAL A 43 -17.39 7.69 11.76
C VAL A 43 -17.96 8.08 13.13
N SER A 44 -17.32 9.04 13.79
CA SER A 44 -17.86 9.69 15.00
C SER A 44 -17.49 11.18 15.01
N GLY A 45 -18.39 12.04 14.54
CA GLY A 45 -18.07 13.47 14.36
C GLY A 45 -16.83 13.68 13.48
N ASN A 46 -15.82 14.36 14.03
CA ASN A 46 -14.53 14.62 13.38
C ASN A 46 -13.52 13.48 13.55
N GLU A 47 -13.91 12.35 14.15
CA GLU A 47 -13.06 11.18 14.30
C GLU A 47 -13.37 10.12 13.24
N ARG A 48 -12.31 9.43 12.82
CA ARG A 48 -12.35 8.21 12.02
C ARG A 48 -11.64 7.12 12.78
N ARG A 49 -12.32 5.98 12.96
CA ARG A 49 -11.80 4.85 13.73
C ARG A 49 -11.50 3.70 12.80
N TYR A 50 -10.28 3.19 12.89
CA TYR A 50 -9.74 2.11 12.09
C TYR A 50 -9.22 1.00 12.99
N PRO A 51 -9.27 -0.28 12.58
CA PRO A 51 -8.51 -1.32 13.26
C PRO A 51 -7.02 -0.99 13.25
N LEU A 52 -6.32 -1.28 14.34
CA LEU A 52 -4.86 -1.21 14.40
C LEU A 52 -4.27 -2.19 13.36
N PRO A 53 -3.51 -1.73 12.36
CA PRO A 53 -2.89 -2.62 11.40
C PRO A 53 -1.93 -3.58 12.13
N THR A 54 -1.99 -4.88 11.84
CA THR A 54 -1.18 -5.91 12.53
C THR A 54 0.16 -6.18 11.85
N ALA A 55 0.35 -5.70 10.62
CA ALA A 55 1.56 -5.84 9.84
C ALA A 55 1.87 -4.53 9.10
N ASP A 56 3.13 -4.36 8.71
CA ASP A 56 3.54 -3.22 7.89
C ASP A 56 2.78 -3.21 6.56
N GLY A 57 2.33 -2.03 6.13
CA GLY A 57 1.37 -1.91 5.05
C GLY A 57 0.62 -0.58 5.07
N ALA A 58 -0.28 -0.41 4.11
CA ALA A 58 -1.13 0.76 4.02
C ALA A 58 -2.61 0.38 4.03
N THR A 59 -3.40 1.10 4.81
CA THR A 59 -4.86 1.04 4.84
C THR A 59 -5.39 2.35 4.29
N VAL A 60 -6.14 2.30 3.20
CA VAL A 60 -6.60 3.47 2.45
C VAL A 60 -8.10 3.64 2.66
N ASP A 61 -8.50 4.81 3.16
CA ASP A 61 -9.89 5.27 3.19
C ASP A 61 -10.04 6.49 2.28
N ARG A 62 -10.53 6.24 1.06
CA ARG A 62 -10.76 7.31 0.07
C ARG A 62 -11.92 8.21 0.43
N ALA A 63 -12.93 7.72 1.16
CA ALA A 63 -14.09 8.51 1.55
C ALA A 63 -13.68 9.60 2.55
N SER A 64 -12.77 9.28 3.48
CA SER A 64 -12.21 10.24 4.44
C SER A 64 -10.95 10.96 3.94
N GLN A 65 -10.42 10.59 2.77
CA GLN A 65 -9.11 11.03 2.26
C GLN A 65 -7.93 10.75 3.21
N VAL A 66 -7.99 9.65 3.96
CA VAL A 66 -6.97 9.25 4.92
C VAL A 66 -6.26 7.99 4.43
N ILE A 67 -4.95 7.92 4.65
CA ILE A 67 -4.19 6.68 4.58
C ILE A 67 -3.50 6.43 5.92
N LEU A 68 -3.74 5.25 6.49
CA LEU A 68 -2.99 4.74 7.62
C LEU A 68 -1.82 3.93 7.09
N VAL A 69 -0.61 4.19 7.55
CA VAL A 69 0.56 3.37 7.23
C VAL A 69 1.13 2.83 8.52
N ARG A 70 1.27 1.50 8.61
CA ARG A 70 2.11 0.86 9.61
C ARG A 70 3.47 0.59 8.96
N TYR A 71 4.54 1.06 9.58
CA TYR A 71 5.89 0.87 9.10
C TYR A 71 6.86 0.90 10.27
N ALA A 72 7.76 -0.09 10.33
CA ALA A 72 8.83 -0.14 11.33
C ALA A 72 8.35 0.02 12.79
N GLY A 73 7.19 -0.57 13.12
CA GLY A 73 6.62 -0.53 14.48
C GLY A 73 5.84 0.74 14.83
N HIS A 74 5.63 1.62 13.86
CA HIS A 74 4.87 2.86 14.04
C HIS A 74 3.66 2.91 13.12
N VAL A 75 2.61 3.62 13.54
CA VAL A 75 1.44 3.94 12.71
C VAL A 75 1.34 5.44 12.49
N TYR A 76 1.15 5.82 11.24
CA TYR A 76 0.95 7.19 10.78
C TYR A 76 -0.42 7.30 10.11
N ALA A 77 -1.08 8.44 10.27
CA ALA A 77 -2.27 8.80 9.50
C ALA A 77 -1.95 10.03 8.65
N MET A 78 -2.07 9.92 7.33
CA MET A 78 -1.71 10.98 6.39
C MET A 78 -2.84 11.29 5.43
N SER A 79 -2.82 12.51 4.89
CA SER A 79 -3.74 12.92 3.83
C SER A 79 -3.38 12.27 2.50
N LEU A 80 -4.40 11.84 1.75
CA LEU A 80 -4.25 11.41 0.35
C LEU A 80 -4.03 12.58 -0.62
N VAL A 81 -3.83 13.79 -0.10
CA VAL A 81 -3.66 15.03 -0.84
C VAL A 81 -2.18 15.46 -0.83
N CYS A 82 -1.66 15.74 -2.02
CA CYS A 82 -0.28 16.18 -2.20
C CYS A 82 -0.14 17.63 -1.74
N PRO A 83 0.82 17.95 -0.86
CA PRO A 83 1.01 19.30 -0.31
C PRO A 83 1.45 20.36 -1.34
N HIS A 84 1.78 19.96 -2.56
CA HIS A 84 2.14 20.88 -3.65
C HIS A 84 0.93 21.66 -4.19
N GLU A 85 -0.03 20.95 -4.78
CA GLU A 85 -1.17 21.53 -5.52
C GLU A 85 -2.43 20.66 -5.37
N ASN A 86 -2.57 20.03 -4.20
CA ASN A 86 -3.75 19.24 -3.82
C ASN A 86 -4.13 18.10 -4.77
N ALA A 87 -3.17 17.56 -5.53
CA ALA A 87 -3.35 16.37 -6.35
C ALA A 87 -3.39 15.10 -5.49
N ALA A 88 -4.03 14.03 -5.98
CA ALA A 88 -4.04 12.75 -5.26
C ALA A 88 -2.63 12.14 -5.18
N VAL A 89 -2.29 11.64 -3.98
CA VAL A 89 -1.13 10.78 -3.72
C VAL A 89 -1.58 9.33 -3.68
N ARG A 90 -0.77 8.42 -4.22
CA ARG A 90 -1.02 6.98 -4.21
C ARG A 90 0.08 6.26 -3.44
N TRP A 91 -0.29 5.18 -2.75
CA TRP A 91 0.67 4.23 -2.21
C TRP A 91 1.10 3.24 -3.30
N LEU A 92 2.40 3.01 -3.42
CA LEU A 92 3.01 2.04 -4.32
C LEU A 92 3.58 0.89 -3.48
N ALA A 93 2.78 -0.16 -3.32
CA ALA A 93 3.06 -1.31 -2.46
C ALA A 93 4.43 -1.97 -2.70
N GLN A 94 4.78 -2.20 -3.97
CA GLN A 94 6.05 -2.84 -4.37
C GLN A 94 7.26 -1.99 -4.03
N ASP A 95 7.07 -0.68 -3.94
CA ASP A 95 8.13 0.28 -3.70
C ASP A 95 8.18 0.75 -2.23
N GLY A 96 7.17 0.41 -1.43
CA GLY A 96 6.99 0.93 -0.08
C GLY A 96 7.04 2.46 -0.03
N ARG A 97 6.38 3.15 -0.97
CA ARG A 97 6.44 4.62 -1.04
C ARG A 97 5.14 5.24 -1.51
N PHE A 98 5.02 6.53 -1.26
CA PHE A 98 4.01 7.37 -1.87
C PHE A 98 4.47 7.99 -3.18
N GLN A 99 3.53 8.20 -4.10
CA GLN A 99 3.76 8.96 -5.32
C GLN A 99 2.55 9.81 -5.71
N CYS A 100 2.78 11.11 -5.93
CA CYS A 100 1.81 12.05 -6.48
C CYS A 100 1.49 11.71 -7.93
N SER A 101 0.21 11.75 -8.26
CA SER A 101 -0.31 11.40 -9.59
C SER A 101 -0.04 12.43 -10.70
N LYS A 102 0.28 13.69 -10.37
CA LYS A 102 0.53 14.76 -11.37
C LYS A 102 2.00 14.98 -11.68
N HIS A 103 2.76 15.42 -10.68
CA HIS A 103 4.17 15.84 -10.85
C HIS A 103 5.15 14.91 -10.13
N THR A 104 4.72 13.66 -9.91
CA THR A 104 5.55 12.55 -9.42
C THR A 104 6.32 12.79 -8.13
N SER A 105 5.91 13.74 -7.28
CA SER A 105 6.45 13.88 -5.93
C SER A 105 6.40 12.56 -5.16
N ARG A 106 7.51 12.18 -4.53
CA ARG A 106 7.69 10.91 -3.82
C ARG A 106 7.91 11.14 -2.34
N TYR A 107 7.37 10.23 -1.53
CA TYR A 107 7.51 10.27 -0.08
C TYR A 107 7.76 8.86 0.47
N THR A 108 8.52 8.75 1.54
CA THR A 108 8.78 7.51 2.29
C THR A 108 7.51 7.01 3.02
N PRO A 109 7.52 5.78 3.58
CA PRO A 109 6.38 5.23 4.33
C PRO A 109 5.84 6.11 5.47
N ASP A 110 6.71 6.86 6.13
CA ASP A 110 6.37 7.81 7.20
C ASP A 110 5.93 9.19 6.65
N GLY A 111 5.89 9.37 5.33
CA GLY A 111 5.44 10.61 4.68
C GLY A 111 6.52 11.66 4.49
N THR A 112 7.79 11.35 4.76
CA THR A 112 8.92 12.27 4.51
C THR A 112 9.13 12.46 3.01
N PHE A 113 9.22 13.71 2.58
CA PHE A 113 9.46 14.05 1.17
C PHE A 113 10.86 13.63 0.73
N THR A 114 10.97 13.13 -0.51
CA THR A 114 12.26 12.70 -1.08
C THR A 114 12.61 13.39 -2.39
N SER A 115 11.65 13.53 -3.32
CA SER A 115 11.92 14.08 -4.65
C SER A 115 10.63 14.54 -5.34
N GLY A 116 10.76 15.44 -6.31
CA GLY A 116 9.65 15.99 -7.10
C GLY A 116 9.39 17.47 -6.80
N ARG A 117 8.14 17.92 -6.97
CA ARG A 117 7.79 19.36 -6.88
C ARG A 117 7.29 19.81 -5.51
N ALA A 118 6.94 18.89 -4.62
CA ALA A 118 6.53 19.27 -3.27
C ALA A 118 7.71 19.91 -2.52
N THR A 119 7.41 20.83 -1.63
CA THR A 119 8.40 21.60 -0.85
C THR A 119 8.45 21.19 0.62
N ARG A 120 7.62 20.21 1.03
CA ARG A 120 7.45 19.75 2.40
C ARG A 120 6.94 18.30 2.44
N ASN A 121 6.91 17.71 3.63
CA ASN A 121 6.42 16.35 3.87
C ASN A 121 4.89 16.25 3.66
N MET A 122 4.38 15.03 3.59
CA MET A 122 2.93 14.79 3.58
C MET A 122 2.27 15.33 4.85
N ASP A 123 1.03 15.79 4.70
CA ASP A 123 0.21 16.24 5.83
C ASP A 123 -0.17 15.06 6.70
N ARG A 124 0.14 15.14 8.00
CA ARG A 124 -0.25 14.13 9.01
C ARG A 124 -1.48 14.58 9.77
N PHE A 125 -2.41 13.67 10.01
CA PHE A 125 -3.54 13.92 10.90
C PHE A 125 -3.12 13.66 12.35
N PRO A 126 -3.68 14.39 13.34
CA PRO A 126 -3.65 13.94 14.72
C PRO A 126 -4.26 12.55 14.84
N LEU A 127 -3.59 11.68 15.59
CA LEU A 127 -4.06 10.33 15.86
C LEU A 127 -3.68 9.88 17.26
N HIS A 128 -4.44 8.94 17.79
CA HIS A 128 -4.10 8.20 19.00
C HIS A 128 -4.59 6.75 18.89
N ARG A 129 -4.11 5.91 19.81
CA ARG A 129 -4.54 4.51 19.94
C ARG A 129 -5.61 4.40 21.02
N ASP A 130 -6.70 3.70 20.70
CA ASP A 130 -7.80 3.35 21.61
C ASP A 130 -7.99 1.83 21.57
N GLY A 131 -7.30 1.11 22.46
CA GLY A 131 -7.26 -0.35 22.48
C GLY A 131 -6.72 -0.96 21.18
N ALA A 132 -7.60 -1.65 20.45
CA ALA A 132 -7.32 -2.27 19.14
C ALA A 132 -7.67 -1.35 17.95
N GLN A 133 -7.98 -0.08 18.21
CA GLN A 133 -8.31 0.91 17.19
C GLN A 133 -7.28 2.04 17.13
N ILE A 134 -7.13 2.61 15.94
CA ILE A 134 -6.51 3.91 15.70
C ILE A 134 -7.62 4.91 15.45
N VAL A 135 -7.59 5.99 16.22
CA VAL A 135 -8.54 7.10 16.11
C VAL A 135 -7.81 8.27 15.47
N VAL A 136 -8.35 8.77 14.35
CA VAL A 136 -7.79 9.87 13.56
C VAL A 136 -8.74 11.05 13.60
N THR A 137 -8.26 12.21 14.00
CA THR A 137 -9.04 13.47 13.95
C THR A 137 -8.83 14.15 12.60
N ILE A 138 -9.91 14.39 11.86
CA ILE A 138 -9.83 14.80 10.44
C ILE A 138 -10.11 16.29 10.16
N ASP A 139 -10.36 17.11 11.17
CA ASP A 139 -10.66 18.54 11.02
C ASP A 139 -9.42 19.44 10.90
N ARG A 140 -8.22 18.86 11.09
CA ARG A 140 -6.94 19.54 10.96
C ARG A 140 -5.84 18.59 10.55
N VAL A 141 -4.75 19.15 10.05
CA VAL A 141 -3.50 18.43 9.75
C VAL A 141 -2.30 19.19 10.30
N TYR A 142 -1.23 18.46 10.56
CA TYR A 142 0.10 19.00 10.82
C TYR A 142 0.88 19.10 9.51
N GLN A 143 1.34 20.30 9.18
CA GLN A 143 2.19 20.57 8.03
C GLN A 143 3.64 20.70 8.52
N SER A 144 4.57 19.91 7.99
CA SER A 144 5.95 19.83 8.53
C SER A 144 6.74 21.15 8.48
N ASP A 145 6.34 22.09 7.63
CA ASP A 145 6.93 23.42 7.47
C ASP A 145 6.31 24.49 8.39
N LYS A 146 5.15 24.21 8.99
CA LYS A 146 4.44 25.14 9.88
C LYS A 146 4.40 24.66 11.32
N ASP A 147 4.29 23.36 11.53
CA ASP A 147 4.21 22.70 12.83
C ASP A 147 5.07 21.41 12.80
N PRO A 148 6.40 21.55 12.84
CA PRO A 148 7.30 20.40 12.82
C PRO A 148 7.14 19.52 14.06
N ASP A 149 6.86 20.10 15.22
CA ASP A 149 6.71 19.35 16.47
C ASP A 149 5.43 18.50 16.45
N GLY A 150 4.30 19.09 16.04
CA GLY A 150 3.05 18.35 15.84
C GLY A 150 3.19 17.27 14.77
N TRP A 151 3.89 17.56 13.66
CA TRP A 151 4.14 16.57 12.62
C TRP A 151 4.99 15.39 13.12
N ASN A 152 6.05 15.66 13.89
CA ASN A 152 6.90 14.62 14.49
C ASN A 152 6.15 13.79 15.53
N ALA A 153 5.30 14.42 16.34
CA ALA A 153 4.51 13.75 17.38
C ALA A 153 3.32 12.95 16.83
N ALA A 154 2.87 13.21 15.60
CA ALA A 154 1.74 12.52 14.97
C ALA A 154 2.10 11.10 14.49
N THR A 155 2.40 10.23 15.45
CA THR A 155 2.64 8.79 15.26
C THR A 155 2.26 8.04 16.53
N VAL A 156 1.93 6.76 16.40
CA VAL A 156 1.70 5.88 17.55
C VAL A 156 2.50 4.58 17.40
N ASN A 157 2.89 3.98 18.52
CA ASN A 157 3.51 2.66 18.52
C ASN A 157 2.45 1.60 18.21
N ALA A 158 2.80 0.72 17.27
CA ALA A 158 1.92 -0.28 16.69
C ALA A 158 1.77 -1.54 17.55
#